data_AF-A0AAD3HTE3-F1
#
_entry.id   AF-A0AAD3HTE3-F1
#
_cell.length_a   1.000
_cell.length_b   1.000
_cell.length_c   1.000
_cell.angle_alpha   90.00
_cell.angle_beta   90.00
_cell.angle_gamma   90.00
#
_symmetry.space_group_name_H-M   'P 1'
#
loop_
_entity.id
_entity.type
_entity.pdbx_description
1 polymer ?
#
loop_
_entity_poly.entity_id
_entity_poly.type
_entity_poly.pdbx_seq_one_letter_code
_entity_poly.pdbx_strand_id
1 'polypeptide(L)'
;AYCMKMGTIVNIALDWTPNTNHAGFYIAKQKGWYAEAGLDVRLVSPHVDEYKTTPASRVADGSCMFGVTPSESVISAHTWGNAPGAKPKLVAVAAILQDSTSAIVTLA
;
A
#
# COMPACT_ATOMS: atom_id res chain seq x y z
N ALA A 1 -11.38 -32.00 -14.74
CA ALA A 1 -10.81 -30.66 -14.95
C ALA A 1 -10.81 -29.93 -13.61
N TYR A 2 -9.63 -29.67 -13.04
CA TYR A 2 -9.50 -28.98 -11.75
C TYR A 2 -9.83 -27.51 -11.98
N CYS A 3 -11.01 -27.06 -11.56
CA CYS A 3 -11.34 -25.65 -11.51
C CYS A 3 -10.44 -25.03 -10.42
N MET A 4 -9.34 -24.40 -10.80
CA MET A 4 -8.54 -23.63 -9.85
C MET A 4 -9.45 -22.54 -9.28
N LYS A 5 -9.72 -22.57 -7.97
CA LYS A 5 -10.36 -21.45 -7.27
C LYS A 5 -9.52 -20.21 -7.59
N MET A 6 -10.05 -19.30 -8.41
CA MET A 6 -9.44 -17.99 -8.63
C MET A 6 -9.53 -17.23 -7.32
N GLY A 7 -8.39 -17.12 -6.62
CA GLY A 7 -8.29 -16.32 -5.41
C GLY A 7 -8.57 -14.84 -5.70
N THR A 8 -9.05 -14.11 -4.70
CA THR A 8 -9.29 -12.67 -4.82
C THR A 8 -7.96 -11.96 -5.03
N ILE A 9 -7.83 -11.22 -6.14
CA ILE A 9 -6.61 -10.45 -6.43
C ILE A 9 -6.57 -9.23 -5.50
N VAL A 10 -5.45 -9.07 -4.79
CA VAL A 10 -5.23 -7.95 -3.89
C VAL A 10 -3.89 -7.29 -4.24
N ASN A 11 -3.96 -6.09 -4.82
CA ASN A 11 -2.77 -5.29 -5.12
C ASN A 11 -2.40 -4.43 -3.90
N ILE A 12 -1.14 -4.50 -3.48
CA ILE A 12 -0.54 -3.67 -2.42
C ILE A 12 0.56 -2.81 -3.05
N ALA A 13 0.39 -1.49 -3.04
CA ALA A 13 1.43 -0.55 -3.48
C ALA A 13 2.50 -0.37 -2.40
N LEU A 14 3.77 -0.57 -2.76
CA LEU A 14 4.91 -0.31 -1.87
C LEU A 14 5.34 1.16 -2.02
N ASP A 15 5.77 1.76 -0.91
CA ASP A 15 6.28 3.15 -0.87
C ASP A 15 7.71 3.28 -1.38
N TRP A 16 8.49 2.20 -1.31
CA TRP A 16 9.89 2.21 -1.70
C TRP A 16 10.35 0.91 -2.35
N THR A 17 11.63 0.90 -2.73
CA THR A 17 12.36 -0.34 -3.00
C THR A 17 12.24 -1.27 -1.77
N PRO A 18 11.97 -2.58 -1.97
CA PRO A 18 11.80 -3.53 -0.88
C PRO A 18 12.90 -3.45 0.18
N ASN A 19 12.49 -3.45 1.45
CA ASN A 19 13.35 -3.30 2.63
C ASN A 19 12.73 -4.06 3.80
N THR A 20 13.30 -3.93 5.00
CA THR A 20 12.84 -4.65 6.21
C THR A 20 11.37 -4.40 6.55
N ASN A 21 10.83 -3.21 6.28
CA ASN A 21 9.42 -2.88 6.56
C ASN A 21 8.46 -3.73 5.71
N HIS A 22 8.92 -4.20 4.55
CA HIS A 22 8.13 -4.99 3.61
C HIS A 22 8.24 -6.50 3.84
N ALA A 23 9.15 -6.96 4.71
CA ALA A 23 9.50 -8.37 4.84
C ALA A 23 8.30 -9.27 5.14
N GLY A 24 7.38 -8.81 6.00
CA GLY A 24 6.17 -9.56 6.34
C GLY A 24 5.32 -9.94 5.13
N PHE A 25 5.17 -9.02 4.16
CA PHE A 25 4.40 -9.28 2.94
C PHE A 25 5.06 -10.35 2.05
N TYR A 26 6.38 -10.27 1.88
CA TYR A 26 7.13 -11.24 1.09
C TYR A 26 7.18 -12.62 1.76
N ILE A 27 7.37 -12.67 3.08
CA ILE A 27 7.36 -13.92 3.86
C ILE A 27 5.98 -14.56 3.79
N ALA A 28 4.90 -13.80 4.00
CA ALA A 28 3.53 -14.34 3.92
C ALA A 28 3.22 -14.91 2.54
N LYS A 29 3.69 -14.24 1.47
CA LYS A 29 3.57 -14.74 0.10
C LYS A 29 4.38 -16.02 -0.12
N GLN A 30 5.64 -16.05 0.31
CA GLN A 30 6.51 -17.22 0.17
C GLN A 30 6.03 -18.43 0.98
N LYS A 31 5.47 -18.18 2.17
CA LYS A 31 4.90 -19.22 3.05
C LYS A 31 3.53 -19.72 2.60
N GLY A 32 2.91 -19.08 1.60
CA GLY A 32 1.61 -19.48 1.07
C GLY A 32 0.40 -18.99 1.87
N TRP A 33 0.59 -18.20 2.94
CA TRP A 33 -0.49 -17.76 3.84
C TRP A 33 -1.60 -16.97 3.12
N TYR A 34 -1.24 -16.17 2.11
CA TYR A 34 -2.24 -15.49 1.28
C TYR A 34 -3.07 -16.49 0.45
N ALA A 35 -2.42 -17.50 -0.15
CA ALA A 35 -3.11 -18.51 -0.95
C ALA A 35 -4.01 -19.41 -0.07
N GLU A 36 -3.57 -19.76 1.13
CA GLU A 36 -4.38 -20.45 2.14
C GLU A 36 -5.63 -19.66 2.52
N ALA A 37 -5.50 -18.33 2.60
CA ALA A 37 -6.62 -17.41 2.81
C ALA A 37 -7.46 -17.13 1.53
N GLY A 38 -7.12 -17.74 0.39
CA GLY A 38 -7.83 -17.54 -0.88
C GLY A 38 -7.51 -16.21 -1.58
N LEU A 39 -6.36 -15.61 -1.31
CA LEU A 39 -5.92 -14.32 -1.86
C LEU A 39 -4.73 -14.49 -2.83
N ASP A 40 -4.80 -13.84 -3.99
CA ASP A 40 -3.64 -13.62 -4.88
C ASP A 40 -3.07 -12.22 -4.62
N VAL A 41 -2.16 -12.12 -3.66
CA VAL A 41 -1.53 -10.84 -3.29
C VAL A 41 -0.39 -10.48 -4.23
N ARG A 42 -0.48 -9.29 -4.81
CA ARG A 42 0.51 -8.72 -5.74
C ARG A 42 1.11 -7.46 -5.15
N LEU A 43 2.43 -7.47 -4.98
CA LEU A 43 3.19 -6.32 -4.48
C LEU A 43 3.59 -5.45 -5.67
N VAL A 44 3.08 -4.23 -5.72
CA VAL A 44 3.32 -3.26 -6.79
C VAL A 44 4.49 -2.38 -6.38
N SER A 45 5.62 -2.56 -7.05
CA SER A 45 6.83 -1.75 -6.86
C SER A 45 6.60 -0.34 -7.41
N PRO A 46 7.09 0.73 -6.75
CA PRO A 46 7.03 2.09 -7.29
C PRO A 46 7.92 2.27 -8.55
N HIS A 47 8.81 1.32 -8.83
CA HIS A 47 9.63 1.33 -10.06
C HIS A 47 8.81 1.08 -11.34
N VAL A 48 7.57 0.60 -11.24
CA VAL A 48 6.71 0.36 -12.42
C VAL A 48 6.40 1.64 -13.19
N ASP A 49 6.49 2.80 -12.53
CA ASP A 49 6.28 4.12 -13.14
C ASP A 49 7.30 5.16 -12.66
N GLU A 50 8.50 4.72 -12.27
CA GLU A 50 9.59 5.61 -11.83
C GLU A 50 9.19 6.56 -10.68
N TYR A 51 8.45 6.06 -9.69
CA TYR A 51 7.97 6.82 -8.53
C TYR A 51 7.02 7.99 -8.86
N LYS A 52 6.44 8.03 -10.05
CA LYS A 52 5.51 9.10 -10.46
C LYS A 52 4.21 9.08 -9.65
N THR A 53 3.69 7.89 -9.36
CA THR A 53 2.43 7.73 -8.62
C THR A 53 2.69 7.22 -7.21
N THR A 54 2.31 8.00 -6.21
CA THR A 54 2.44 7.59 -4.80
C THR A 54 1.51 6.42 -4.45
N PRO A 55 1.86 5.57 -3.47
CA PRO A 55 0.97 4.50 -3.00
C PRO A 55 -0.40 5.01 -2.57
N ALA A 56 -0.46 6.12 -1.84
CA ALA A 56 -1.71 6.75 -1.44
C ALA A 56 -2.58 7.16 -2.65
N SER A 57 -1.97 7.67 -3.72
CA SER A 57 -2.71 7.99 -4.95
C SER A 57 -3.23 6.74 -5.65
N ARG A 58 -2.45 5.65 -5.68
CA ARG A 58 -2.88 4.34 -6.23
C ARG A 58 -4.04 3.72 -5.46
N VAL A 59 -4.14 3.97 -4.15
CA VAL A 59 -5.31 3.58 -3.36
C VAL A 59 -6.49 4.50 -3.66
N ALA A 60 -6.25 5.81 -3.75
CA ALA A 60 -7.30 6.78 -4.01
C ALA A 60 -7.95 6.64 -5.40
N ASP A 61 -7.19 6.19 -6.42
CA ASP A 61 -7.69 5.94 -7.78
C ASP A 61 -8.21 4.51 -8.00
N GLY A 62 -8.09 3.64 -6.99
CA GLY A 62 -8.56 2.25 -7.03
C GLY A 62 -7.66 1.27 -7.78
N SER A 63 -6.49 1.69 -8.29
CA SER A 63 -5.53 0.78 -8.94
C SER A 63 -4.90 -0.22 -7.94
N CYS A 64 -4.82 0.15 -6.67
CA CYS A 64 -4.40 -0.73 -5.57
C CYS A 64 -5.43 -0.72 -4.42
N MET A 65 -5.59 -1.87 -3.76
CA MET A 65 -6.50 -1.97 -2.60
C MET A 65 -5.84 -1.47 -1.31
N PHE A 66 -4.53 -1.69 -1.18
CA PHE A 66 -3.74 -1.20 -0.05
C PHE A 66 -2.50 -0.47 -0.55
N GLY A 67 -1.99 0.44 0.29
CA GLY A 67 -0.72 1.12 0.06
C GLY A 67 0.04 1.21 1.37
N VAL A 68 1.33 0.86 1.33
CA VAL A 68 2.27 1.21 2.40
C VAL A 68 2.57 2.70 2.26
N THR A 69 2.45 3.46 3.34
CA THR A 69 2.58 4.92 3.27
C THR A 69 2.96 5.49 4.64
N PRO A 70 3.63 6.65 4.70
CA PRO A 70 3.74 7.43 5.92
C PRO A 70 2.37 7.80 6.48
N SER A 71 2.26 7.92 7.80
CA SER A 71 1.02 8.26 8.52
C SER A 71 0.38 9.57 8.04
N GLU A 72 1.23 10.52 7.66
CA GLU A 72 0.92 11.87 7.18
C GLU A 72 0.12 11.83 5.88
N SER A 73 0.24 10.78 5.08
CA SER A 73 -0.55 10.63 3.84
C SER A 73 -2.02 10.39 4.12
N VAL A 74 -2.36 9.65 5.18
CA VAL A 74 -3.76 9.47 5.60
C VAL A 74 -4.30 10.79 6.14
N ILE A 75 -3.51 11.53 6.91
CA ILE A 75 -3.90 12.88 7.39
C ILE A 75 -4.13 13.82 6.20
N SER A 76 -3.21 13.86 5.24
CA SER A 76 -3.35 14.67 4.01
C SER A 76 -4.57 14.28 3.19
N ALA A 77 -4.91 12.98 3.12
CA ALA A 77 -6.12 12.55 2.41
C ALA A 77 -7.42 13.10 3.03
N HIS A 78 -7.40 13.43 4.33
CA HIS A 78 -8.55 14.04 5.00
C HIS A 78 -8.63 15.55 4.82
N THR A 79 -7.60 16.18 4.27
CA THR A 79 -7.63 17.59 3.86
C THR A 79 -8.08 17.77 2.42
N TRP A 80 -8.29 16.68 1.66
CA TRP A 80 -8.91 16.75 0.34
C TRP A 80 -10.34 17.25 0.48
N GLY A 81 -10.71 18.24 -0.32
CA GLY A 81 -12.05 18.86 -0.29
C GLY A 81 -13.16 17.89 -0.75
N ASN A 82 -14.41 18.34 -0.71
CA ASN A 82 -15.57 17.52 -1.08
C ASN A 82 -16.18 17.88 -2.46
N ALA A 83 -15.45 18.62 -3.29
CA ALA A 83 -15.93 19.00 -4.62
C ALA A 83 -16.08 17.77 -5.53
N PRO A 84 -16.96 17.81 -6.55
CA PRO A 84 -17.01 16.78 -7.58
C PRO A 84 -15.62 16.54 -8.20
N GLY A 85 -15.18 15.28 -8.23
CA GLY A 85 -13.84 14.91 -8.69
C GLY A 85 -12.73 14.97 -7.63
N ALA A 86 -13.06 15.30 -6.37
CA ALA A 86 -12.11 15.16 -5.28
C ALA A 86 -11.74 13.70 -5.02
N LYS A 87 -10.49 13.47 -4.62
CA LYS A 87 -9.99 12.15 -4.24
C LYS A 87 -10.71 11.64 -2.98
N PRO A 88 -10.96 10.33 -2.86
CA PRO A 88 -11.61 9.77 -1.68
C PRO A 88 -10.70 9.88 -0.45
N LYS A 89 -11.29 10.04 0.73
CA LYS A 89 -10.53 9.94 1.99
C LYS A 89 -9.95 8.53 2.14
N LEU A 90 -8.72 8.44 2.62
CA LEU A 90 -8.04 7.17 2.87
C LEU A 90 -8.19 6.75 4.33
N VAL A 91 -8.14 5.46 4.62
CA VAL A 91 -8.28 4.91 5.98
C VAL A 91 -7.02 4.15 6.36
N ALA A 92 -6.45 4.44 7.53
CA ALA A 92 -5.37 3.65 8.10
C ALA A 92 -5.92 2.34 8.68
N VAL A 93 -5.43 1.20 8.22
CA VAL A 93 -5.92 -0.13 8.64
C VAL A 93 -4.93 -0.90 9.52
N ALA A 94 -3.65 -0.55 9.49
CA ALA A 94 -2.59 -1.16 10.27
C ALA A 94 -1.37 -0.24 10.35
N ALA A 95 -0.52 -0.43 11.35
CA ALA A 95 0.76 0.23 11.49
C ALA A 95 1.90 -0.80 11.44
N ILE A 96 2.80 -0.67 10.44
CA ILE A 96 3.99 -1.54 10.33
C ILE A 96 5.00 -1.18 11.42
N LEU A 97 5.23 0.11 11.60
CA LEU A 97 6.02 0.67 12.71
C LEU A 97 5.06 1.21 13.76
N GLN A 98 5.24 0.81 15.02
CA GLN A 98 4.35 1.22 16.12
C GLN A 98 4.68 2.62 16.65
N ASP A 99 5.93 3.07 16.46
CA ASP A 99 6.39 4.40 16.82
C ASP A 99 6.80 5.18 15.56
N SER A 100 6.46 6.47 15.51
CA SER A 100 6.84 7.33 14.38
C SER A 100 8.29 7.77 14.52
N THR A 101 9.06 7.59 13.43
CA THR A 101 10.43 8.08 13.29
C THR A 101 10.52 9.31 12.39
N SER A 102 9.37 9.91 12.02
CA SER A 102 9.32 11.12 11.20
C SER A 102 10.01 12.28 11.92
N ALA A 103 10.85 13.02 11.18
CA ALA A 103 11.53 14.22 11.66
C ALA A 103 11.63 15.28 10.55
N ILE A 104 11.65 16.55 10.94
CA ILE A 104 12.01 17.66 10.05
C ILE A 104 13.52 17.85 10.18
N VAL A 105 14.24 17.76 9.06
CA VAL A 105 15.71 17.89 9.02
C VAL A 105 16.05 19.16 8.23
N THR A 106 16.93 20.00 8.78
CA THR A 106 17.46 21.19 8.09
C THR A 106 18.95 20.99 7.78
N LEU A 107 19.46 21.71 6.78
CA LEU A 107 20.90 21.89 6.62
C LEU A 107 21.42 22.72 7.81
N ALA A 108 22.68 22.47 8.19
CA ALA A 108 23.38 23.28 9.18
C ALA A 108 23.69 24.69 8.65
#